data_AF-A0AA43HI92-F1
#
_entry.id   AF-A0AA43HI92-F1
#
_cell.length_a   1.000
_cell.length_b   1.000
_cell.length_c   1.000
_cell.angle_alpha   90.00
_cell.angle_beta   90.00
_cell.angle_gamma   90.00
#
_symmetry.space_group_name_H-M   'P 1'
#
loop_
_entity.id
_entity.type
_entity.pdbx_description
1 polymer ?
#
loop_
_entity_poly.entity_id
_entity_poly.type
_entity_poly.pdbx_seq_one_letter_code
_entity_poly.pdbx_strand_id
1 'polypeptide(L)'
;MNPQSLLYSVINGDLPPSKAGLLLGWRFISHDPAQDQINVEFDASTALTNPMGNIQGGFLSAMLDDCMGPAIYATLPPNRLAVTVESKTSFVSPARPGRIIGWGQIEHSKGSIIFTRGRLISPSGRLLATASATFRVGAMRWRGLPVPSTVARHMVGHILRRAQADNG
;
A
#
# COMPACT_ATOMS: atom_id res chain seq x y z
N MET A 1 4.83 -11.92 -7.53
CA MET A 1 5.17 -11.03 -6.40
C MET A 1 6.39 -11.59 -5.70
N ASN A 2 7.31 -10.75 -5.24
CA ASN A 2 8.51 -11.20 -4.53
C ASN A 2 8.12 -11.88 -3.19
N PRO A 3 8.39 -13.20 -2.98
CA PRO A 3 8.05 -13.90 -1.74
C PRO A 3 8.80 -13.40 -0.49
N GLN A 4 9.88 -12.65 -0.69
CA GLN A 4 10.64 -12.03 0.39
C GLN A 4 10.17 -10.60 0.69
N SER A 5 9.20 -10.07 -0.04
CA SER A 5 8.70 -8.71 0.19
C SER A 5 7.87 -8.59 1.46
N LEU A 6 7.88 -7.39 2.06
CA LEU A 6 7.02 -7.05 3.19
C LEU A 6 5.54 -7.29 2.87
N LEU A 7 5.12 -6.91 1.66
CA LEU A 7 3.73 -7.05 1.23
C LEU A 7 3.31 -8.52 1.19
N TYR A 8 4.16 -9.41 0.68
CA TYR A 8 3.87 -10.84 0.63
C TYR A 8 3.64 -11.42 2.04
N SER A 9 4.48 -11.06 3.01
CA SER A 9 4.30 -11.48 4.41
C SER A 9 3.01 -10.95 5.04
N VAL A 10 2.56 -9.74 4.67
CA VAL A 10 1.25 -9.22 5.12
C VAL A 10 0.09 -10.02 4.50
N ILE A 11 0.18 -10.32 3.20
CA ILE A 11 -0.86 -11.05 2.47
C ILE A 11 -1.02 -12.49 2.98
N ASN A 12 0.08 -13.16 3.29
CA ASN A 12 0.07 -14.52 3.81
C ASN A 12 -0.22 -14.63 5.32
N GLY A 13 -0.38 -13.50 6.01
CA GLY A 13 -0.68 -13.48 7.45
C GLY A 13 0.52 -13.68 8.36
N ASP A 14 1.74 -13.74 7.82
CA ASP A 14 2.98 -13.79 8.61
C ASP A 14 3.21 -12.47 9.37
N LEU A 15 2.72 -11.36 8.82
CA LEU A 15 2.71 -10.04 9.43
C LEU A 15 1.29 -9.46 9.44
N PRO A 16 0.91 -8.73 10.49
CA PRO A 16 -0.38 -8.06 10.50
C PRO A 16 -0.39 -6.91 9.48
N PRO A 17 -1.58 -6.59 8.93
CA PRO A 17 -1.76 -5.39 8.12
C PRO A 17 -1.47 -4.11 8.92
N SER A 18 -1.24 -3.01 8.21
CA SER A 18 -1.10 -1.71 8.85
C SER A 18 -2.41 -1.31 9.55
N LYS A 19 -2.33 -0.52 10.63
CA LYS A 19 -3.53 0.00 11.31
C LYS A 19 -4.39 0.86 10.38
N ALA A 20 -3.76 1.58 9.44
CA ALA A 20 -4.45 2.33 8.41
C ALA A 20 -5.21 1.40 7.45
N GLY A 21 -4.57 0.33 6.97
CA GLY A 21 -5.21 -0.68 6.12
C GLY A 21 -6.41 -1.34 6.81
N LEU A 22 -6.32 -1.63 8.12
CA LEU A 22 -7.46 -2.11 8.91
C LEU A 22 -8.61 -1.10 8.95
N LEU A 23 -8.32 0.18 9.19
CA LEU A 23 -9.32 1.25 9.20
C LEU A 23 -10.01 1.42 7.84
N LEU A 24 -9.25 1.28 6.75
CA LEU A 24 -9.74 1.41 5.38
C LEU A 24 -10.43 0.14 4.86
N GLY A 25 -10.41 -0.96 5.62
CA GLY A 25 -10.94 -2.25 5.17
C GLY A 25 -10.16 -2.85 4.00
N TRP A 26 -8.85 -2.59 3.92
CA TRP A 26 -7.97 -3.00 2.84
C TRP A 26 -7.84 -4.53 2.75
N ARG A 27 -7.94 -5.08 1.53
CA ARG A 27 -7.62 -6.48 1.21
C ARG A 27 -6.93 -6.58 -0.14
N PHE A 28 -5.97 -7.50 -0.22
CA PHE A 28 -5.30 -7.83 -1.48
C PHE A 28 -6.20 -8.65 -2.40
N ILE A 29 -6.17 -8.35 -3.72
CA ILE A 29 -6.85 -9.15 -4.75
C ILE A 29 -5.82 -9.87 -5.63
N SER A 30 -4.93 -9.10 -6.29
CA SER A 30 -3.97 -9.67 -7.24
C SER A 30 -2.79 -8.73 -7.50
N HIS A 31 -1.73 -9.29 -8.09
CA HIS A 31 -0.56 -8.55 -8.55
C HIS A 31 -0.19 -9.02 -9.96
N ASP A 32 -0.11 -8.09 -10.90
CA ASP A 32 0.36 -8.30 -12.26
C ASP A 32 1.84 -7.85 -12.36
N PRO A 33 2.79 -8.80 -12.43
CA PRO A 33 4.21 -8.47 -12.56
C PRO A 33 4.59 -7.91 -13.94
N ALA A 34 3.80 -8.14 -14.99
CA ALA A 34 4.10 -7.62 -16.32
C ALA A 34 3.79 -6.12 -16.44
N GLN A 35 2.97 -5.60 -15.53
CA GLN A 35 2.54 -4.21 -15.49
C GLN A 35 2.97 -3.49 -14.21
N ASP A 36 3.72 -4.15 -13.31
CA ASP A 36 4.05 -3.63 -11.97
C ASP A 36 2.81 -3.07 -11.23
N GLN A 37 1.72 -3.83 -11.29
CA GLN A 37 0.39 -3.42 -10.86
C GLN A 37 -0.12 -4.30 -9.72
N ILE A 38 -0.80 -3.69 -8.76
CA ILE A 38 -1.64 -4.40 -7.78
C ILE A 38 -3.11 -4.02 -7.93
N ASN A 39 -3.97 -4.96 -7.58
CA ASN A 39 -5.39 -4.73 -7.38
C ASN A 39 -5.73 -5.07 -5.92
N VAL A 40 -6.50 -4.20 -5.29
CA VAL A 40 -6.94 -4.31 -3.91
C VAL A 40 -8.42 -3.96 -3.81
N GLU A 41 -9.05 -4.32 -2.70
CA GLU A 41 -10.36 -3.80 -2.33
C GLU A 41 -10.30 -3.13 -0.97
N PHE A 42 -11.26 -2.23 -0.77
CA PHE A 42 -11.55 -1.58 0.49
C PHE A 42 -12.99 -1.86 0.88
N ASP A 43 -13.22 -2.17 2.15
CA ASP A 43 -14.54 -2.16 2.77
C ASP A 43 -14.73 -0.85 3.54
N ALA A 44 -15.16 0.19 2.83
CA ALA A 44 -15.22 1.55 3.35
C ALA A 44 -16.40 1.71 4.30
N SER A 45 -16.13 1.72 5.61
CA SER A 45 -17.19 1.82 6.62
C SER A 45 -17.84 3.22 6.67
N THR A 46 -19.01 3.31 7.32
CA THR A 46 -19.70 4.58 7.56
C THR A 46 -18.90 5.55 8.43
N ALA A 47 -17.95 5.06 9.22
CA ALA A 47 -17.05 5.90 10.02
C ALA A 47 -16.14 6.80 9.16
N LEU A 48 -15.96 6.47 7.88
CA LEU A 48 -15.14 7.23 6.93
C LEU A 48 -15.93 8.32 6.19
N THR A 49 -17.20 8.53 6.54
CA THR A 49 -18.08 9.46 5.83
C THR A 49 -17.85 10.91 6.23
N ASN A 50 -18.03 11.80 5.26
CA ASN A 50 -18.21 13.23 5.48
C ASN A 50 -19.66 13.54 5.90
N PRO A 51 -20.00 14.79 6.28
CA PRO A 51 -21.36 15.14 6.70
C PRO A 51 -22.47 14.84 5.67
N MET A 52 -22.14 14.69 4.38
CA MET A 52 -23.09 14.35 3.32
C MET A 52 -23.28 12.83 3.14
N GLY A 53 -22.67 12.00 4.00
CA GLY A 53 -22.76 10.55 3.94
C GLY A 53 -21.99 9.91 2.78
N ASN A 54 -21.06 10.64 2.16
CA ASN A 54 -20.09 10.09 1.19
C ASN A 54 -18.77 9.83 1.89
N ILE A 55 -17.93 8.92 1.39
CA ILE A 55 -16.56 8.77 1.88
C ILE A 55 -15.82 10.10 1.75
N GLN A 56 -15.19 10.55 2.83
CA GLN A 56 -14.43 11.79 2.82
C GLN A 56 -13.27 11.68 1.82
N GLY A 57 -13.04 12.73 1.03
CA GLY A 57 -11.98 12.74 0.01
C GLY A 57 -10.60 12.37 0.56
N GLY A 58 -10.27 12.79 1.78
CA GLY A 58 -9.01 12.42 2.44
C GLY A 58 -8.82 10.91 2.60
N PHE A 59 -9.89 10.16 2.88
CA PHE A 59 -9.82 8.68 2.94
C PHE A 59 -9.69 8.06 1.55
N LEU A 60 -10.29 8.64 0.51
CA LEU A 60 -10.05 8.19 -0.87
C LEU A 60 -8.59 8.42 -1.29
N SER A 61 -7.98 9.53 -0.87
CA SER A 61 -6.54 9.77 -1.06
C SER A 61 -5.69 8.75 -0.29
N ALA A 62 -6.05 8.42 0.95
CA ALA A 62 -5.37 7.39 1.73
C ALA A 62 -5.51 5.99 1.09
N MET A 63 -6.68 5.64 0.58
CA MET A 63 -6.90 4.41 -0.19
C MET A 63 -6.03 4.37 -1.45
N LEU A 64 -5.87 5.49 -2.16
CA LEU A 64 -4.97 5.57 -3.32
C LEU A 64 -3.50 5.40 -2.94
N ASP A 65 -3.07 5.94 -1.80
CA ASP A 65 -1.73 5.69 -1.25
C ASP A 65 -1.54 4.19 -0.91
N ASP A 66 -2.55 3.56 -0.29
CA ASP A 66 -2.62 2.12 -0.02
C ASP A 66 -2.87 1.23 -1.27
N CYS A 67 -2.91 1.84 -2.46
CA CYS A 67 -2.79 1.15 -3.75
C CYS A 67 -1.38 1.34 -4.35
N MET A 68 -0.85 2.56 -4.34
CA MET A 68 0.42 2.90 -4.99
C MET A 68 1.64 2.40 -4.20
N GLY A 69 1.62 2.58 -2.88
CA GLY A 69 2.69 2.10 -1.99
C GLY A 69 2.90 0.59 -2.10
N PRO A 70 1.83 -0.24 -1.97
CA PRO A 70 2.01 -1.69 -2.08
C PRO A 70 2.37 -2.15 -3.50
N ALA A 71 2.06 -1.41 -4.57
CA ALA A 71 2.62 -1.71 -5.90
C ALA A 71 4.16 -1.70 -5.89
N ILE A 72 4.76 -0.74 -5.17
CA ILE A 72 6.21 -0.68 -4.96
C ILE A 72 6.67 -1.85 -4.08
N TYR A 73 6.01 -2.09 -2.95
CA TYR A 73 6.42 -3.17 -2.05
C TYR A 73 6.24 -4.57 -2.64
N ALA A 74 5.43 -4.77 -3.68
CA ALA A 74 5.31 -6.04 -4.39
C ALA A 74 6.61 -6.42 -5.15
N THR A 75 7.42 -5.43 -5.52
CA THR A 75 8.65 -5.57 -6.32
C THR A 75 9.92 -5.25 -5.53
N LEU A 76 9.80 -4.49 -4.45
CA LEU A 76 10.93 -3.98 -3.68
C LEU A 76 11.64 -5.08 -2.85
N PRO A 77 13.00 -5.10 -2.78
CA PRO A 77 13.74 -6.00 -1.90
C PRO A 77 13.45 -5.76 -0.41
N PRO A 78 13.54 -6.79 0.46
CA PRO A 78 13.19 -6.69 1.90
C PRO A 78 13.99 -5.66 2.70
N ASN A 79 15.19 -5.28 2.24
CA ASN A 79 16.08 -4.34 2.94
C ASN A 79 15.87 -2.87 2.52
N ARG A 80 14.83 -2.58 1.74
CA ARG A 80 14.52 -1.24 1.24
C ARG A 80 13.15 -0.77 1.74
N LEU A 81 13.00 0.55 1.85
CA LEU A 81 11.73 1.20 2.20
C LEU A 81 11.42 2.29 1.18
N ALA A 82 10.15 2.38 0.81
CA ALA A 82 9.59 3.46 0.02
C ALA A 82 8.81 4.42 0.92
N VAL A 83 9.03 5.72 0.75
CA VAL A 83 8.32 6.79 1.47
C VAL A 83 7.68 7.71 0.45
N THR A 84 6.38 7.97 0.59
CA THR A 84 5.65 8.95 -0.23
C THR A 84 6.26 10.34 -0.02
N VAL A 85 6.74 10.96 -1.10
CA VAL A 85 7.30 12.33 -1.10
C VAL A 85 6.19 13.34 -1.38
N GLU A 86 5.35 13.03 -2.35
CA GLU A 86 4.17 13.81 -2.70
C GLU A 86 3.11 12.92 -3.36
N SER A 87 1.86 13.37 -3.30
CA SER A 87 0.75 12.76 -4.03
C SER A 87 -0.26 13.83 -4.43
N LYS A 88 -0.85 13.66 -5.61
CA LYS A 88 -1.95 14.48 -6.11
C LYS A 88 -3.14 13.58 -6.41
N THR A 89 -4.24 13.79 -5.69
CA THR A 89 -5.52 13.09 -5.94
C THR A 89 -6.47 13.98 -6.75
N SER A 90 -7.16 13.40 -7.74
CA SER A 90 -8.29 14.04 -8.43
C SER A 90 -9.57 13.26 -8.11
N PHE A 91 -10.58 13.94 -7.58
CA PHE A 91 -11.88 13.36 -7.22
C PHE A 91 -12.85 13.49 -8.39
N VAL A 92 -13.41 12.37 -8.86
CA VAL A 92 -14.23 12.31 -10.08
C VAL A 92 -15.70 12.12 -9.74
N SER A 93 -16.01 11.19 -8.84
CA SER A 93 -17.39 10.88 -8.44
C SER A 93 -17.48 10.63 -6.93
N PRO A 94 -18.64 10.89 -6.30
CA PRO A 94 -18.84 10.53 -4.89
C PRO A 94 -18.76 9.01 -4.70
N ALA A 95 -18.05 8.63 -3.64
CA ALA A 95 -17.97 7.26 -3.15
C ALA A 95 -18.92 7.09 -1.95
N ARG A 96 -19.69 6.00 -1.95
CA ARG A 96 -20.57 5.62 -0.84
C ARG A 96 -19.87 4.57 0.04
N PRO A 97 -20.27 4.41 1.31
CA PRO A 97 -19.85 3.27 2.12
C PRO A 97 -20.05 1.93 1.42
N GLY A 98 -19.17 0.99 1.73
CA GLY A 98 -19.12 -0.35 1.16
C GLY A 98 -17.88 -0.57 0.27
N ARG A 99 -17.98 -1.57 -0.61
CA ARG A 99 -16.85 -2.05 -1.41
C ARG A 99 -16.37 -1.00 -2.40
N ILE A 100 -15.07 -0.72 -2.41
CA ILE A 100 -14.37 0.09 -3.41
C ILE A 100 -13.21 -0.73 -3.96
N ILE A 101 -13.05 -0.78 -5.28
CA ILE A 101 -11.93 -1.48 -5.92
C ILE A 101 -10.83 -0.48 -6.21
N GLY A 102 -9.63 -0.80 -5.74
CA GLY A 102 -8.44 0.01 -5.90
C GLY A 102 -7.42 -0.67 -6.80
N TRP A 103 -6.70 0.18 -7.53
CA TRP A 103 -5.60 -0.23 -8.38
C TRP A 103 -4.43 0.75 -8.21
N GLY A 104 -3.22 0.21 -8.18
CA GLY A 104 -1.97 0.97 -8.14
C GLY A 104 -0.92 0.36 -9.06
N GLN A 105 -0.13 1.19 -9.72
CA GLN A 105 0.89 0.78 -10.69
C GLN A 105 2.14 1.65 -10.57
N ILE A 106 3.32 1.02 -10.69
CA ILE A 106 4.59 1.71 -10.96
C ILE A 106 4.59 2.15 -12.43
N GLU A 107 4.69 3.45 -12.69
CA GLU A 107 4.83 3.94 -14.08
C GLU A 107 6.29 3.93 -14.50
N HIS A 108 7.16 4.52 -13.67
CA HIS A 108 8.59 4.64 -13.96
C HIS A 108 9.43 4.64 -12.67
N SER A 109 10.66 4.15 -12.76
CA SER A 109 11.64 4.18 -11.68
C SER A 109 12.96 4.77 -12.18
N LYS A 110 13.56 5.69 -11.42
CA LYS A 110 14.85 6.30 -11.74
C LYS A 110 15.67 6.54 -10.47
N GLY A 111 16.74 5.78 -10.32
CA GLY A 111 17.62 5.88 -9.15
C GLY A 111 16.90 5.53 -7.85
N SER A 112 16.72 6.52 -6.97
CA SER A 112 15.98 6.34 -5.71
C SER A 112 14.54 6.88 -5.77
N ILE A 113 14.06 7.31 -6.92
CA ILE A 113 12.71 7.88 -7.09
C ILE A 113 11.85 6.92 -7.91
N ILE A 114 10.61 6.70 -7.45
CA ILE A 114 9.60 5.90 -8.14
C ILE A 114 8.36 6.76 -8.34
N PHE A 115 7.83 6.74 -9.57
CA PHE A 115 6.58 7.39 -9.94
C PHE A 115 5.50 6.33 -10.08
N THR A 116 4.34 6.59 -9.48
CA THR A 116 3.20 5.67 -9.48
C THR A 116 1.92 6.38 -9.85
N ARG A 117 0.94 5.60 -10.29
CA ARG A 117 -0.44 6.05 -10.45
C ARG A 117 -1.41 5.06 -9.80
N GLY A 118 -2.60 5.56 -9.49
CA GLY A 118 -3.67 4.74 -8.94
C GLY A 118 -5.06 5.22 -9.31
N ARG A 119 -6.05 4.33 -9.15
CA ARG A 119 -7.47 4.58 -9.42
C ARG A 119 -8.33 3.85 -8.40
N LEU A 120 -9.45 4.47 -8.04
CA LEU A 120 -10.53 3.85 -7.29
C LEU A 120 -11.79 3.80 -8.15
N ILE A 121 -12.44 2.65 -8.20
CA ILE A 121 -13.71 2.45 -8.90
C ILE A 121 -14.76 1.84 -7.96
N SER A 122 -16.03 2.12 -8.22
CA SER A 122 -17.14 1.42 -7.57
C SER A 122 -17.26 -0.02 -8.09
N PRO A 123 -18.03 -0.89 -7.42
CA PRO A 123 -18.32 -2.23 -7.92
C PRO A 123 -19.05 -2.23 -9.27
N SER A 124 -19.74 -1.13 -9.59
CA SER A 124 -20.40 -0.91 -10.89
C SER A 124 -19.45 -0.39 -11.99
N GLY A 125 -18.14 -0.27 -11.71
CA GLY A 125 -17.13 0.22 -12.65
C GLY A 125 -17.04 1.75 -12.78
N ARG A 126 -17.74 2.52 -11.95
CA ARG A 126 -17.69 3.99 -12.02
C ARG A 126 -16.39 4.51 -11.41
N LEU A 127 -15.69 5.40 -12.10
CA LEU A 127 -14.48 6.05 -11.60
C LEU A 127 -14.80 7.00 -10.44
N LEU A 128 -14.18 6.77 -9.29
CA LEU A 128 -14.37 7.55 -8.06
C LEU A 128 -13.27 8.60 -7.90
N ALA A 129 -12.01 8.17 -7.98
CA ALA A 129 -10.84 9.03 -7.84
C ALA A 129 -9.63 8.45 -8.55
N THR A 130 -8.67 9.30 -8.87
CA THR A 130 -7.35 8.93 -9.41
C THR A 130 -6.26 9.63 -8.61
N ALA A 131 -5.06 9.05 -8.59
CA ALA A 131 -3.88 9.73 -8.08
C ALA A 131 -2.63 9.45 -8.90
N SER A 132 -1.69 10.38 -8.81
CA SER A 132 -0.27 10.15 -9.08
C SER A 132 0.51 10.40 -7.78
N ALA A 133 1.64 9.73 -7.62
CA ALA A 133 2.52 9.95 -6.47
C ALA A 133 3.98 9.71 -6.83
N THR A 134 4.84 10.39 -6.08
CA THR A 134 6.28 10.24 -6.15
C THR A 134 6.76 9.64 -4.83
N PHE A 135 7.53 8.55 -4.90
CA PHE A 135 8.11 7.86 -3.76
C PHE A 135 9.63 7.96 -3.79
N ARG A 136 10.24 8.03 -2.61
CA ARG A 136 11.69 7.88 -2.46
C ARG A 136 12.02 6.54 -1.79
N VAL A 137 12.94 5.80 -2.40
CA VAL A 137 13.38 4.48 -1.95
C VAL A 137 14.77 4.54 -1.32
N GLY A 138 14.84 4.25 -0.03
CA GLY A 138 16.08 4.23 0.76
C GLY A 138 16.42 2.84 1.28
N ALA A 139 17.64 2.68 1.80
CA ALA A 139 17.98 1.54 2.64
C ALA A 139 17.25 1.64 3.99
N MET A 140 16.73 0.52 4.47
CA MET A 140 16.22 0.44 5.84
C MET A 140 17.39 0.54 6.82
N ARG A 141 17.64 1.73 7.38
CA ARG A 141 18.64 1.94 8.43
C ARG A 141 17.93 2.05 9.77
N TRP A 142 17.83 0.94 10.49
CA TRP A 142 17.31 0.94 11.86
C TRP A 142 18.34 1.62 12.78
N ARG A 143 18.00 2.82 13.31
CA ARG A 143 18.86 3.64 14.18
C ARG A 143 18.42 3.66 15.66
N GLY A 144 17.70 2.63 16.12
CA GLY A 144 17.30 2.53 17.53
C GLY A 144 16.15 3.45 17.98
N LEU A 145 15.36 4.01 17.07
CA LEU A 145 14.09 4.67 17.45
C LEU A 145 13.11 3.62 18.01
N PRO A 146 12.32 3.95 19.05
CA PRO A 146 11.35 3.03 19.64
C PRO A 146 10.34 2.64 18.56
N VAL A 147 10.37 1.37 18.20
CA VAL A 147 9.47 0.78 17.21
C VAL A 147 8.05 0.82 17.77
N PRO A 148 7.08 1.55 17.16
CA PRO A 148 5.78 1.75 17.80
C PRO A 148 4.87 0.52 17.86
N SER A 149 5.29 -0.66 17.38
CA SER A 149 4.46 -1.86 17.47
C SER A 149 5.25 -3.17 17.34
N THR A 150 4.65 -4.24 17.87
CA THR A 150 5.09 -5.65 17.82
C THR A 150 5.47 -6.14 16.41
N VAL A 151 4.96 -5.49 15.37
CA VAL A 151 5.17 -5.78 13.95
C VAL A 151 6.63 -5.64 13.55
N ALA A 152 7.26 -4.50 13.85
CA ALA A 152 8.64 -4.28 13.42
C ALA A 152 9.67 -5.05 14.28
N ARG A 153 9.31 -5.49 15.50
CA ARG A 153 10.09 -6.49 16.25
C ARG A 153 10.07 -7.87 15.56
N HIS A 154 8.92 -8.29 15.03
CA HIS A 154 8.81 -9.55 14.27
C HIS A 154 9.48 -9.47 12.91
N MET A 155 9.35 -8.37 12.18
CA MET A 155 10.04 -8.14 10.90
C MET A 155 11.57 -8.22 11.05
N VAL A 156 12.13 -7.52 12.05
CA VAL A 156 13.57 -7.56 12.32
C VAL A 156 14.02 -8.97 12.73
N GLY A 157 13.26 -9.66 13.58
CA GLY A 157 13.58 -11.04 13.97
C GLY A 157 13.51 -12.03 12.80
N HIS A 158 12.56 -11.88 11.89
CA HIS A 158 12.40 -12.77 10.73
C HIS A 158 13.51 -12.55 9.68
N ILE A 159 13.85 -11.29 9.39
CA ILE A 159 14.92 -10.93 8.46
C ILE A 159 16.29 -11.42 8.97
N LEU A 160 16.57 -11.25 10.27
CA LEU A 160 17.83 -11.68 10.87
C LEU A 160 17.97 -13.20 10.95
N ARG A 161 16.89 -13.95 11.22
CA ARG A 161 16.92 -15.43 11.27
C ARG A 161 17.17 -16.06 9.91
N ARG A 162 16.65 -15.48 8.82
CA ARG A 162 16.85 -16.02 7.46
C ARG A 162 18.22 -15.68 6.88
N ALA A 163 18.76 -14.49 7.17
CA ALA A 163 20.14 -14.15 6.79
C ALA A 163 21.21 -15.05 7.46
N GLN A 164 20.87 -15.71 8.58
CA GLN A 164 21.73 -16.70 9.23
C GLN A 164 21.58 -18.11 8.65
N ALA A 165 20.44 -18.44 8.04
CA ALA A 165 20.18 -19.75 7.43
C ALA A 165 20.80 -19.89 6.03
N ASP A 166 20.93 -18.80 5.28
CA ASP A 166 21.56 -18.78 3.94
C ASP A 166 23.12 -18.77 3.99
N ASN A 167 23.71 -18.71 5.20
CA ASN A 167 25.16 -18.77 5.44
C ASN A 167 25.61 -20.07 6.13
N GLY A 168 24.74 -21.09 6.16
CA GLY A 168 24.99 -22.41 6.76
C GLY A 168 25.05 -23.52 5.73
#